data_AF-A0A6I4TRY2-F1
#
_entry.id   AF-A0A6I4TRY2-F1
#
_cell.length_a   1.000
_cell.length_b   1.000
_cell.length_c   1.000
_cell.angle_alpha   90.00
_cell.angle_beta   90.00
_cell.angle_gamma   90.00
#
_symmetry.space_group_name_H-M   'P 1'
#
loop_
_entity.id
_entity.type
_entity.pdbx_description
1 polymer ?
#
loop_
_entity_poly.entity_id
_entity_poly.type
_entity_poly.pdbx_seq_one_letter_code
_entity_poly.pdbx_strand_id
1 'polypeptide(L)'
;MSETEQKKPKSGWVNLAVDYGPLLVFFLVYRYYKPDGDDAAGEIFAVVRSTGAFIVASLIALAVSKLRLGKISPMLWLSTVLIVGFGALTIYFQDERFIQWKPTLIYVGFGVALLAGFARGKALLKVLLEAAFEGLSDEGWLKLSRNWGLFFLFLAVLNTGLMYALSFEDWLAAKLWLFLPLSFLFTFTQLPMLMRHGLDVGDKKEVIENPPTE
;
A
#
# COMPACT_ATOMS: atom_id res chain seq x y z
N MET A 1 32.52 32.85 -2.23
CA MET A 1 32.22 31.43 -1.96
C MET A 1 30.88 31.14 -2.60
N SER A 2 30.86 30.27 -3.59
CA SER A 2 29.74 30.06 -4.50
C SER A 2 28.62 29.28 -3.81
N GLU A 3 27.43 29.87 -3.73
CA GLU A 3 26.19 29.17 -3.40
C GLU A 3 26.00 28.02 -4.40
N THR A 4 25.97 26.80 -3.87
CA THR A 4 25.68 25.63 -4.68
C THR A 4 24.17 25.56 -4.82
N GLU A 5 23.63 26.07 -5.92
CA GLU A 5 22.22 25.88 -6.31
C GLU A 5 21.87 24.39 -6.25
N GLN A 6 21.11 24.00 -5.22
CA GLN A 6 20.47 22.69 -5.15
C GLN A 6 19.40 22.64 -6.25
N LYS A 7 19.74 22.09 -7.41
CA LYS A 7 18.79 21.77 -8.48
C LYS A 7 17.68 20.87 -7.93
N LYS A 8 16.48 21.43 -7.75
CA LYS A 8 15.24 20.68 -7.51
C LYS A 8 15.11 19.55 -8.54
N PRO A 9 14.80 18.31 -8.14
CA PRO A 9 14.82 17.19 -9.06
C PRO A 9 13.66 17.29 -10.07
N LYS A 10 14.00 17.33 -11.37
CA LYS A 10 13.07 17.30 -12.52
C LYS A 10 12.22 16.00 -12.63
N SER A 11 12.18 15.13 -11.62
CA SER A 11 11.59 13.78 -11.70
C SER A 11 10.18 13.63 -11.11
N GLY A 12 9.62 14.68 -10.48
CA GLY A 12 8.32 14.59 -9.78
C GLY A 12 7.17 14.06 -10.66
N TRP A 13 7.05 14.59 -11.88
CA TRP A 13 6.02 14.15 -12.84
C TRP A 13 6.23 12.72 -13.37
N VAL A 14 7.48 12.28 -13.49
CA VAL A 14 7.80 10.92 -13.93
C VAL A 14 7.47 9.91 -12.84
N ASN A 15 7.79 10.22 -11.58
CA ASN A 15 7.40 9.39 -10.44
C ASN A 15 5.88 9.30 -10.33
N LEU A 16 5.18 10.43 -10.42
CA LEU A 16 3.72 10.48 -10.40
C LEU A 16 3.11 9.63 -11.54
N ALA A 17 3.60 9.77 -12.76
CA ALA A 17 3.12 9.00 -13.90
C ALA A 17 3.38 7.50 -13.74
N VAL A 18 4.51 7.11 -13.15
CA VAL A 18 4.84 5.71 -12.89
C VAL A 18 3.98 5.12 -11.78
N ASP A 19 3.71 5.88 -10.72
CA ASP A 19 2.98 5.41 -9.54
C ASP A 19 1.47 5.32 -9.79
N TYR A 20 0.90 6.30 -10.51
CA TYR A 20 -0.55 6.37 -10.75
C TYR A 20 -0.98 5.99 -12.18
N GLY A 21 -0.05 5.96 -13.13
CA GLY A 21 -0.34 5.64 -14.53
C GLY A 21 -1.01 4.27 -14.73
N PRO A 22 -0.53 3.19 -14.10
CA PRO A 22 -1.17 1.88 -14.21
C PRO A 22 -2.62 1.89 -13.71
N LEU A 23 -2.88 2.59 -12.59
CA LEU A 23 -4.23 2.71 -12.04
C LEU A 23 -5.14 3.47 -13.01
N LEU A 24 -4.66 4.56 -13.60
CA LEU A 24 -5.40 5.31 -14.62
C LEU A 24 -5.74 4.44 -15.83
N VAL A 25 -4.78 3.63 -16.32
CA VAL A 25 -5.01 2.69 -17.43
C VAL A 25 -6.11 1.68 -17.08
N PHE A 26 -6.08 1.10 -15.87
CA PHE A 26 -7.15 0.21 -15.41
C PHE A 26 -8.52 0.89 -15.52
N PHE A 27 -8.66 2.09 -14.97
CA PHE A 27 -9.93 2.81 -14.98
C PHE A 27 -10.42 3.16 -16.38
N LEU A 28 -9.53 3.58 -17.28
CA LEU A 28 -9.89 3.91 -18.66
C LEU A 28 -10.37 2.69 -19.43
N VAL A 29 -9.68 1.55 -19.28
CA VAL A 29 -10.09 0.29 -19.91
C VAL A 29 -11.41 -0.19 -19.32
N TYR A 30 -11.58 -0.13 -18.00
CA TYR A 30 -12.84 -0.52 -17.36
C TYR A 30 -13.99 0.33 -17.86
N ARG A 31 -13.82 1.65 -17.89
CA ARG A 31 -14.84 2.59 -18.37
C ARG A 31 -15.23 2.38 -19.83
N TYR A 32 -14.29 1.91 -20.66
CA TYR A 32 -14.52 1.62 -22.09
C TYR A 32 -15.27 0.31 -22.31
N TYR A 33 -14.94 -0.73 -21.55
CA TYR A 33 -15.55 -2.06 -21.69
C TYR A 33 -16.75 -2.31 -20.77
N LYS A 34 -17.04 -1.40 -19.83
CA LYS A 34 -18.18 -1.52 -18.93
C LYS A 34 -19.48 -1.55 -19.76
N PRO A 35 -20.34 -2.57 -19.58
CA PRO A 35 -21.62 -2.64 -20.28
C PRO A 35 -22.61 -1.59 -19.76
N ASP A 36 -23.51 -1.13 -20.65
CA ASP A 36 -24.64 -0.28 -20.29
C ASP A 36 -25.81 -1.17 -19.82
N GLY A 37 -25.90 -1.45 -18.52
CA GLY A 37 -26.98 -2.26 -17.93
C GLY A 37 -26.47 -3.26 -16.88
N ASP A 38 -27.37 -4.13 -16.42
CA ASP A 38 -27.10 -5.13 -15.38
C ASP A 38 -26.66 -6.47 -16.00
N ASP A 39 -25.55 -6.43 -16.75
CA ASP A 39 -24.95 -7.62 -17.39
C ASP A 39 -23.71 -8.08 -16.62
N ALA A 40 -23.92 -9.05 -15.73
CA ALA A 40 -22.86 -9.64 -14.92
C ALA A 40 -21.71 -10.24 -15.77
N ALA A 41 -22.01 -10.82 -16.94
CA ALA A 41 -20.98 -11.42 -17.80
C ALA A 41 -20.11 -10.33 -18.46
N GLY A 42 -20.75 -9.26 -18.94
CA GLY A 42 -20.07 -8.08 -19.47
C GLY A 42 -19.22 -7.36 -18.41
N GLU A 43 -19.70 -7.28 -17.17
CA GLU A 43 -18.93 -6.71 -16.06
C GLU A 43 -17.67 -7.53 -15.76
N ILE A 44 -17.79 -8.86 -15.66
CA ILE A 44 -16.63 -9.75 -15.47
C ILE A 44 -15.64 -9.57 -16.62
N PHE A 45 -16.11 -9.52 -17.86
CA PHE A 45 -15.26 -9.30 -19.03
C PHE A 45 -14.50 -7.96 -18.95
N ALA A 46 -15.20 -6.88 -18.58
CA ALA A 46 -14.59 -5.57 -18.37
C ALA A 46 -13.52 -5.60 -17.27
N VAL A 47 -13.79 -6.26 -16.14
CA VAL A 47 -12.83 -6.42 -15.03
C VAL A 47 -11.60 -7.21 -15.47
N VAL A 48 -11.78 -8.33 -16.19
CA VAL A 48 -10.67 -9.16 -16.68
C VAL A 48 -9.79 -8.38 -17.65
N ARG A 49 -10.38 -7.69 -18.63
CA ARG A 49 -9.64 -6.85 -19.60
C ARG A 49 -8.88 -5.72 -18.92
N SER A 50 -9.52 -5.06 -17.97
CA SER A 50 -8.92 -3.96 -17.21
C SER A 50 -7.77 -4.44 -16.33
N THR A 51 -7.93 -5.61 -15.69
CA THR A 51 -6.88 -6.24 -14.91
C THR A 51 -5.68 -6.62 -15.78
N GLY A 52 -5.91 -7.18 -16.96
CA GLY A 52 -4.83 -7.47 -17.92
C GLY A 52 -4.08 -6.20 -18.35
N ALA A 53 -4.80 -5.14 -18.69
CA ALA A 53 -4.19 -3.85 -19.03
C ALA A 53 -3.42 -3.23 -17.85
N PHE A 54 -3.93 -3.37 -16.63
CA PHE A 54 -3.28 -2.91 -15.41
C PHE A 54 -1.94 -3.61 -15.17
N ILE A 55 -1.91 -4.94 -15.33
CA ILE A 55 -0.68 -5.73 -15.23
C ILE A 55 0.36 -5.24 -16.24
N VAL A 56 -0.02 -5.11 -17.50
CA VAL A 56 0.88 -4.64 -18.57
C VAL A 56 1.39 -3.24 -18.27
N ALA A 57 0.50 -2.32 -17.87
CA ALA A 57 0.87 -0.95 -17.53
C ALA A 57 1.80 -0.89 -16.32
N SER A 58 1.58 -1.68 -15.28
CA SER A 58 2.47 -1.78 -14.11
C SER A 58 3.85 -2.30 -14.48
N LEU A 59 3.94 -3.31 -15.35
CA LEU A 59 5.22 -3.82 -15.84
C LEU A 59 5.96 -2.77 -16.67
N ILE A 60 5.25 -2.01 -17.52
CA ILE A 60 5.83 -0.89 -18.27
C ILE A 60 6.30 0.21 -17.31
N ALA A 61 5.50 0.59 -16.32
CA ALA A 61 5.86 1.60 -15.33
C ALA A 61 7.12 1.19 -14.54
N LEU A 62 7.22 -0.08 -14.15
CA LEU A 62 8.40 -0.65 -13.51
C LEU A 62 9.64 -0.58 -14.43
N ALA A 63 9.49 -0.95 -15.70
CA ALA A 63 10.56 -0.90 -16.69
C ALA A 63 11.03 0.54 -16.97
N VAL A 64 10.08 1.47 -17.16
CA VAL A 64 10.35 2.90 -17.37
C VAL A 64 11.05 3.49 -16.15
N SER A 65 10.59 3.16 -14.93
CA SER A 65 11.23 3.55 -13.68
C SER A 65 12.69 3.11 -13.65
N LYS A 66 12.97 1.82 -13.96
CA LYS A 66 14.32 1.28 -14.02
C LYS A 66 15.20 1.99 -15.05
N LEU A 67 14.68 2.25 -16.25
CA LEU A 67 15.44 2.82 -17.37
C LEU A 67 15.66 4.34 -17.25
N ARG A 68 14.68 5.08 -16.73
CA ARG A 68 14.73 6.56 -16.66
C ARG A 68 15.21 7.09 -15.32
N LEU A 69 14.86 6.43 -14.22
CA LEU A 69 15.22 6.86 -12.87
C LEU A 69 16.43 6.11 -12.32
N GLY A 70 16.87 5.03 -12.99
CA GLY A 70 18.01 4.21 -12.59
C GLY A 70 17.80 3.38 -11.32
N LYS A 71 16.71 3.62 -10.59
CA LYS A 71 16.31 2.93 -9.37
C LYS A 71 14.82 2.67 -9.38
N ILE A 72 14.43 1.51 -8.89
CA ILE A 72 13.03 1.15 -8.68
C ILE A 72 12.71 1.41 -7.20
N SER A 73 11.68 2.21 -6.93
CA SER A 73 11.19 2.37 -5.56
C SER A 73 10.71 1.03 -5.01
N PRO A 74 11.09 0.63 -3.78
CA PRO A 74 10.61 -0.60 -3.16
C PRO A 74 9.08 -0.72 -3.18
N MET A 75 8.39 0.41 -3.00
CA MET A 75 6.92 0.47 -3.05
C MET A 75 6.37 0.13 -4.43
N LEU A 76 6.99 0.65 -5.50
CA LEU A 76 6.59 0.35 -6.88
C LEU A 76 6.82 -1.12 -7.24
N TRP A 77 7.96 -1.66 -6.84
CA TRP A 77 8.28 -3.08 -7.05
C TRP A 77 7.26 -3.99 -6.35
N LEU A 78 7.04 -3.75 -5.06
CA LEU A 78 6.07 -4.49 -4.26
C LEU A 78 4.66 -4.40 -4.86
N SER A 79 4.22 -3.18 -5.20
CA SER A 79 2.91 -2.96 -5.80
C SER A 79 2.76 -3.71 -7.12
N THR A 80 3.78 -3.68 -7.99
CA THR A 80 3.78 -4.42 -9.26
C THR A 80 3.71 -5.92 -9.04
N VAL A 81 4.47 -6.47 -8.09
CA VAL A 81 4.41 -7.91 -7.75
C VAL A 81 3.01 -8.30 -7.28
N LEU A 82 2.37 -7.47 -6.43
CA LEU A 82 1.01 -7.73 -5.96
C LEU A 82 0.00 -7.61 -7.09
N ILE A 83 0.11 -6.60 -7.96
CA ILE A 83 -0.77 -6.42 -9.13
C ILE A 83 -0.66 -7.61 -10.07
N VAL A 84 0.55 -8.04 -10.39
CA VAL A 84 0.79 -9.20 -11.25
C VAL A 84 0.26 -10.47 -10.57
N GLY A 85 0.62 -10.73 -9.31
CA GLY A 85 0.22 -11.93 -8.59
C GLY A 85 -1.29 -12.01 -8.42
N PHE A 86 -1.89 -11.01 -7.79
CA PHE A 86 -3.34 -10.99 -7.57
C PHE A 86 -4.14 -10.79 -8.83
N GLY A 87 -3.64 -10.01 -9.80
CA GLY A 87 -4.30 -9.82 -11.08
C GLY A 87 -4.32 -11.12 -11.89
N ALA A 88 -3.20 -11.85 -11.94
CA ALA A 88 -3.15 -13.17 -12.57
C ALA A 88 -4.10 -14.16 -11.89
N LEU A 89 -4.14 -14.19 -10.55
CA LEU A 89 -5.10 -15.02 -9.83
C LEU A 89 -6.55 -14.59 -10.10
N THR A 90 -6.84 -13.29 -10.21
CA THR A 90 -8.17 -12.78 -10.59
C THR A 90 -8.57 -13.25 -11.99
N ILE A 91 -7.66 -13.23 -12.96
CA ILE A 91 -7.89 -13.75 -14.31
C ILE A 91 -8.09 -15.27 -14.30
N TYR A 92 -7.33 -15.99 -13.47
CA TYR A 92 -7.33 -17.45 -13.44
C TYR A 92 -8.56 -18.04 -12.72
N PHE A 93 -8.92 -17.51 -11.55
CA PHE A 93 -9.97 -18.10 -10.71
C PHE A 93 -11.39 -17.65 -11.09
N GLN A 94 -11.58 -16.41 -11.55
CA GLN A 94 -12.89 -15.85 -11.93
C GLN A 94 -14.06 -16.15 -10.95
N ASP A 95 -13.79 -16.25 -9.64
CA ASP A 95 -14.75 -16.74 -8.63
C ASP A 95 -14.92 -15.75 -7.45
N GLU A 96 -16.14 -15.62 -6.93
CA GLU A 96 -16.50 -14.73 -5.81
C GLU A 96 -15.84 -15.09 -4.49
N ARG A 97 -15.64 -16.37 -4.18
CA ARG A 97 -14.96 -16.81 -2.94
C ARG A 97 -13.51 -16.35 -2.92
N PHE A 98 -12.88 -16.24 -4.08
CA PHE A 98 -11.53 -15.68 -4.18
C PHE A 98 -11.48 -14.21 -3.72
N ILE A 99 -12.56 -13.44 -3.91
CA ILE A 99 -12.66 -12.04 -3.49
C ILE A 99 -12.57 -11.91 -1.97
N GLN A 100 -13.18 -12.83 -1.22
CA GLN A 100 -13.16 -12.83 0.25
C GLN A 100 -11.84 -13.31 0.83
N TRP A 101 -11.17 -14.26 0.17
CA TRP A 101 -9.85 -14.78 0.58
C TRP A 101 -8.69 -13.84 0.25
N LYS A 102 -8.84 -12.99 -0.77
CA LYS A 102 -7.79 -12.07 -1.25
C LYS A 102 -7.21 -11.20 -0.12
N PRO A 103 -8.00 -10.54 0.75
CA PRO A 103 -7.46 -9.81 1.91
C PRO A 103 -6.70 -10.70 2.89
N THR A 104 -7.19 -11.90 3.22
CA THR A 104 -6.50 -12.83 4.14
C THR A 104 -5.12 -13.19 3.60
N LEU A 105 -4.99 -13.51 2.30
CA LEU A 105 -3.70 -13.89 1.72
C LEU A 105 -2.70 -12.73 1.78
N ILE A 106 -3.15 -11.50 1.53
CA ILE A 106 -2.34 -10.28 1.67
C ILE A 106 -1.89 -10.12 3.12
N TYR A 107 -2.81 -10.17 4.08
CA TYR A 107 -2.51 -10.00 5.50
C TYR A 107 -1.55 -11.06 6.04
N VAL A 108 -1.75 -12.33 5.69
CA VAL A 108 -0.82 -13.41 6.05
C VAL A 108 0.54 -13.17 5.41
N GLY A 109 0.59 -12.87 4.11
CA GLY A 109 1.84 -12.64 3.39
C GLY A 109 2.66 -11.51 3.99
N PHE A 110 2.05 -10.35 4.23
CA PHE A 110 2.70 -9.22 4.88
C PHE A 110 3.05 -9.51 6.34
N GLY A 111 2.13 -10.09 7.10
CA GLY A 111 2.35 -10.42 8.51
C GLY A 111 3.56 -11.35 8.70
N VAL A 112 3.60 -12.45 7.94
CA VAL A 112 4.71 -13.40 7.97
C VAL A 112 6.01 -12.76 7.48
N ALA A 113 5.98 -11.99 6.38
CA ALA A 113 7.18 -11.34 5.87
C ALA A 113 7.78 -10.36 6.89
N LEU A 114 6.95 -9.50 7.49
CA LEU A 114 7.38 -8.53 8.49
C LEU A 114 7.93 -9.22 9.75
N LEU A 115 7.27 -10.27 10.25
CA LEU A 115 7.73 -11.01 11.42
C LEU A 115 9.00 -11.83 11.14
N ALA A 116 9.13 -12.41 9.95
CA ALA A 116 10.35 -13.09 9.52
C ALA A 116 11.51 -12.10 9.37
N GLY A 117 11.25 -10.89 8.86
CA GLY A 117 12.20 -9.78 8.84
C GLY A 117 12.63 -9.41 10.26
N PHE A 118 11.66 -9.20 11.16
CA PHE A 118 11.90 -8.90 12.57
C PHE A 118 12.76 -9.96 13.25
N ALA A 119 12.46 -11.25 13.06
CA ALA A 119 13.24 -12.37 13.62
C ALA A 119 14.69 -12.40 13.10
N ARG A 120 14.94 -11.81 11.93
CA ARG A 120 16.28 -11.62 11.35
C ARG A 120 16.92 -10.27 11.69
N GLY A 121 16.29 -9.47 12.57
CA GLY A 121 16.75 -8.12 12.92
C GLY A 121 16.58 -7.09 11.81
N LYS A 122 15.79 -7.37 10.77
CA LYS A 122 15.58 -6.50 9.61
C LYS A 122 14.20 -5.86 9.65
N ALA A 123 14.16 -4.53 9.77
CA ALA A 123 12.93 -3.77 9.70
C ALA A 123 12.47 -3.59 8.24
N LEU A 124 11.73 -4.56 7.69
CA LEU A 124 11.24 -4.49 6.31
C LEU A 124 10.31 -3.29 6.07
N LEU A 125 9.61 -2.81 7.11
CA LEU A 125 8.76 -1.64 6.99
C LEU A 125 9.57 -0.35 6.74
N LYS A 126 10.82 -0.30 7.21
CA LYS A 126 11.76 0.79 6.91
C LYS A 126 11.97 0.90 5.39
N VAL A 127 12.26 -0.22 4.74
CA VAL A 127 12.49 -0.26 3.28
C VAL A 127 11.33 0.32 2.47
N LEU A 128 10.10 0.18 2.97
CA LEU A 128 8.88 0.66 2.29
C LEU A 128 8.49 2.08 2.67
N LEU A 129 8.68 2.48 3.94
CA LEU A 129 8.11 3.70 4.51
C LEU A 129 9.15 4.68 5.04
N GLU A 130 10.45 4.45 4.83
CA GLU A 130 11.53 5.35 5.30
C GLU A 130 11.33 6.79 4.83
N ALA A 131 10.86 6.98 3.59
CA ALA A 131 10.54 8.31 3.05
C ALA A 131 9.33 8.99 3.72
N ALA A 132 8.47 8.25 4.42
CA ALA A 132 7.29 8.77 5.10
C ALA A 132 7.51 9.05 6.58
N PHE A 133 8.50 8.40 7.20
CA PHE A 133 8.82 8.53 8.62
C PHE A 133 10.32 8.83 8.80
N GLU A 134 10.72 10.02 8.35
CA GLU A 134 12.09 10.50 8.51
C GLU A 134 12.44 10.65 10.01
N GLY A 135 13.69 10.35 10.37
CA GLY A 135 14.19 10.48 11.74
C GLY A 135 13.91 9.31 12.70
N LEU A 136 13.09 8.32 12.32
CA LEU A 136 12.81 7.17 13.17
C LEU A 136 14.04 6.25 13.34
N SER A 137 14.37 5.92 14.60
CA SER A 137 15.51 5.06 14.94
C SER A 137 15.35 3.62 14.45
N ASP A 138 16.47 2.91 14.27
CA ASP A 138 16.44 1.51 13.82
C ASP A 138 15.67 0.59 14.78
N GLU A 139 15.75 0.86 16.09
CA GLU A 139 14.95 0.14 17.08
C GLU A 139 13.45 0.44 16.95
N GLY A 140 13.10 1.71 16.67
CA GLY A 140 11.72 2.12 16.37
C GLY A 140 11.17 1.40 15.14
N TRP A 141 11.95 1.34 14.06
CA TRP A 141 11.61 0.61 12.84
C TRP A 141 11.40 -0.88 13.06
N LEU A 142 12.22 -1.50 13.91
CA LEU A 142 12.12 -2.92 14.24
C LEU A 142 10.85 -3.20 15.06
N LYS A 143 10.54 -2.38 16.07
CA LYS A 143 9.31 -2.44 16.85
C LYS A 143 8.07 -2.20 15.99
N LEU A 144 8.13 -1.21 15.10
CA LEU A 144 7.06 -0.90 14.16
C LEU A 144 6.78 -2.09 13.24
N SER A 145 7.83 -2.66 12.62
CA SER A 145 7.72 -3.83 11.76
C SER A 145 7.10 -5.03 12.49
N ARG A 146 7.49 -5.27 13.74
CA ARG A 146 6.90 -6.33 14.58
C ARG A 146 5.42 -6.09 14.85
N ASN A 147 5.08 -4.89 15.31
CA ASN A 147 3.70 -4.57 15.71
C ASN A 147 2.76 -4.64 14.51
N TRP A 148 3.17 -4.12 13.35
CA TRP A 148 2.42 -4.25 12.10
C TRP A 148 2.34 -5.70 11.63
N GLY A 149 3.41 -6.48 11.74
CA GLY A 149 3.41 -7.91 11.42
C GLY A 149 2.37 -8.69 12.24
N LEU A 150 2.31 -8.46 13.55
CA LEU A 150 1.31 -9.06 14.44
C LEU A 150 -0.11 -8.58 14.11
N PHE A 151 -0.28 -7.28 13.85
CA PHE A 151 -1.56 -6.70 13.51
C PHE A 151 -2.12 -7.26 12.20
N PHE A 152 -1.27 -7.45 11.18
CA PHE A 152 -1.69 -8.10 9.95
C PHE A 152 -2.13 -9.55 10.17
N LEU A 153 -1.42 -10.34 10.99
CA LEU A 153 -1.88 -11.69 11.31
C LEU A 153 -3.20 -11.68 12.09
N PHE A 154 -3.39 -10.72 13.00
CA PHE A 154 -4.66 -10.52 13.67
C PHE A 154 -5.79 -10.20 12.69
N LEU A 155 -5.57 -9.29 11.73
CA LEU A 155 -6.54 -8.99 10.67
C LEU A 155 -6.82 -10.19 9.77
N ALA A 156 -5.83 -11.04 9.50
CA ALA A 156 -6.01 -12.27 8.75
C ALA A 156 -6.95 -13.25 9.46
N VAL A 157 -6.73 -13.47 10.77
CA VAL A 157 -7.58 -14.32 11.61
C VAL A 157 -8.98 -13.73 11.70
N LEU A 158 -9.09 -12.43 11.94
CA LEU A 158 -10.37 -11.72 12.01
C LEU A 158 -11.14 -11.82 10.70
N ASN A 159 -10.52 -11.53 9.56
CA ASN A 159 -11.16 -11.62 8.24
C ASN A 159 -11.64 -13.05 7.95
N THR A 160 -10.81 -14.04 8.24
CA THR A 160 -11.16 -15.45 8.04
C THR A 160 -12.33 -15.85 8.93
N GLY A 161 -12.34 -15.44 10.20
CA GLY A 161 -13.45 -15.69 11.12
C GLY A 161 -14.77 -15.06 10.63
N LEU A 162 -14.73 -13.80 10.19
CA LEU A 162 -15.91 -13.11 9.67
C LEU A 162 -16.42 -13.72 8.37
N MET A 163 -15.53 -14.20 7.50
CA MET A 163 -15.90 -14.88 6.26
C MET A 163 -16.73 -16.15 6.52
N TYR A 164 -16.43 -16.89 7.59
CA TYR A 164 -17.22 -18.08 7.95
C TYR A 164 -18.47 -17.78 8.80
N ALA A 165 -18.51 -16.62 9.45
CA ALA A 165 -19.59 -16.27 10.38
C ALA A 165 -20.69 -15.39 9.77
N LEU A 166 -20.39 -14.63 8.71
CA LEU A 166 -21.26 -13.60 8.15
C LEU A 166 -21.71 -13.93 6.72
N SER A 167 -22.83 -13.35 6.32
CA SER A 167 -23.24 -13.28 4.91
C SER A 167 -22.26 -12.41 4.10
N PHE A 168 -22.31 -12.47 2.77
CA PHE A 168 -21.45 -11.65 1.91
C PHE A 168 -21.66 -10.14 2.14
N GLU A 169 -22.91 -9.70 2.25
CA GLU A 169 -23.27 -8.30 2.47
C GLU A 169 -22.79 -7.81 3.84
N ASP A 170 -23.02 -8.60 4.89
CA ASP A 170 -22.56 -8.28 6.24
C ASP A 170 -21.04 -8.28 6.34
N TRP A 171 -20.36 -9.21 5.66
CA TRP A 171 -18.90 -9.24 5.56
C TRP A 171 -18.36 -8.00 4.86
N LEU A 172 -19.01 -7.55 3.79
CA LEU A 172 -18.63 -6.33 3.08
C LEU A 172 -18.81 -5.09 3.97
N ALA A 173 -19.91 -5.01 4.70
CA ALA A 173 -20.16 -3.93 5.66
C ALA A 173 -19.13 -3.95 6.80
N ALA A 174 -18.85 -5.12 7.38
CA ALA A 174 -17.83 -5.29 8.41
C ALA A 174 -16.44 -4.87 7.89
N LYS A 175 -16.11 -5.20 6.64
CA LYS A 175 -14.85 -4.77 6.02
C LYS A 175 -14.70 -3.25 5.99
N LEU A 176 -15.78 -2.52 5.74
CA LEU A 176 -15.74 -1.06 5.74
C LEU A 176 -15.78 -0.48 7.16
N TRP A 177 -16.71 -0.93 8.00
CA TRP A 177 -17.02 -0.31 9.29
C TRP A 177 -16.21 -0.86 10.46
N LEU A 178 -15.65 -2.07 10.37
CA LEU A 178 -14.82 -2.65 11.42
C LEU A 178 -13.33 -2.45 11.13
N PHE A 179 -12.86 -2.84 9.94
CA PHE A 179 -11.42 -2.83 9.64
C PHE A 179 -10.85 -1.43 9.55
N LEU A 180 -11.62 -0.47 9.03
CA LEU A 180 -11.16 0.91 8.90
C LEU A 180 -10.94 1.55 10.29
N PRO A 181 -11.93 1.62 11.22
CA PRO A 181 -11.69 2.15 12.56
C PRO A 181 -10.63 1.36 13.32
N LEU A 182 -10.62 0.04 13.20
CA LEU A 182 -9.63 -0.82 13.86
C LEU A 182 -8.20 -0.48 13.42
N SER A 183 -7.98 -0.22 12.14
CA SER A 183 -6.68 0.18 11.60
C SER A 183 -6.27 1.58 12.07
N PHE A 184 -7.22 2.52 12.17
CA PHE A 184 -6.96 3.84 12.75
C PHE A 184 -6.59 3.75 14.23
N LEU A 185 -7.37 3.02 15.02
CA LEU A 185 -7.10 2.79 16.44
C LEU A 185 -5.72 2.17 16.62
N PHE A 186 -5.41 1.12 15.86
CA PHE A 186 -4.08 0.51 15.88
C PHE A 186 -2.99 1.54 15.55
N THR A 187 -3.16 2.33 14.50
CA THR A 187 -2.19 3.37 14.11
C THR A 187 -1.98 4.38 15.25
N PHE A 188 -3.04 4.83 15.91
CA PHE A 188 -2.93 5.71 17.07
C PHE A 188 -2.17 5.06 18.23
N THR A 189 -2.33 3.77 18.47
CA THR A 189 -1.51 3.06 19.48
C THR A 189 -0.01 3.03 19.14
N GLN A 190 0.35 3.19 17.86
CA GLN A 190 1.76 3.23 17.43
C GLN A 190 2.38 4.63 17.57
N LEU A 191 1.58 5.70 17.62
CA LEU A 191 2.09 7.08 17.70
C LEU A 191 3.03 7.32 18.89
N PRO A 192 2.69 6.92 20.14
CA PRO A 192 3.60 7.11 21.28
C PRO A 192 4.93 6.38 21.08
N MET A 193 4.91 5.22 20.44
CA MET A 193 6.12 4.46 20.14
C MET A 193 6.96 5.18 19.08
N LEU A 194 6.34 5.68 18.01
CA LEU A 194 7.02 6.45 16.97
C LEU A 194 7.68 7.71 17.54
N MET A 195 6.94 8.50 18.31
CA MET A 195 7.46 9.73 18.96
C MET A 195 8.62 9.43 19.91
N ARG A 196 8.55 8.35 20.69
CA ARG A 196 9.65 7.93 21.59
C ARG A 196 10.91 7.50 20.85
N HIS A 197 10.82 7.12 19.58
CA HIS A 197 11.94 6.63 18.79
C HIS A 197 12.38 7.61 17.70
N GLY A 198 12.08 8.90 17.86
CA GLY A 198 12.64 9.96 17.01
C GLY A 198 11.78 10.35 15.80
N LEU A 199 10.50 9.94 15.75
CA LEU A 199 9.59 10.57 14.80
C LEU A 199 9.40 12.03 15.20
N ASP A 200 10.01 12.93 14.43
CA ASP A 200 9.80 14.36 14.56
C ASP A 200 8.52 14.72 13.80
N VAL A 201 7.42 14.85 14.53
CA VAL A 201 6.20 15.45 14.00
C VAL A 201 6.46 16.95 14.02
N GLY A 202 6.96 17.47 12.90
CA GLY A 202 7.50 18.83 12.76
C GLY A 202 6.74 19.93 13.50
N ASP A 203 7.55 20.85 14.03
CA ASP A 203 7.26 22.22 14.48
C ASP A 203 6.43 22.46 15.74
N LYS A 204 7.09 22.24 16.89
CA LYS A 204 6.91 23.13 18.05
C LYS A 204 8.12 24.01 18.37
N LYS A 205 9.25 23.90 17.65
CA LYS A 205 10.45 24.67 17.96
C LYS A 205 10.63 25.93 17.10
N GLU A 206 10.25 25.94 15.82
CA GLU A 206 10.39 27.14 14.98
C GLU A 206 9.48 28.31 15.42
N VAL A 207 8.27 28.02 15.93
CA VAL A 207 7.31 29.06 16.38
C VAL A 207 7.72 29.72 17.70
N ILE A 208 8.54 29.07 18.52
CA ILE A 208 9.04 29.63 19.79
C ILE A 208 10.23 30.57 19.54
N GLU A 209 11.00 30.32 18.48
CA GLU A 209 12.23 31.06 18.19
C GLU A 209 11.99 32.34 17.37
N ASN A 210 10.92 32.40 16.56
CA ASN A 210 10.48 33.64 15.89
C ASN A 210 8.96 33.84 16.05
N PRO A 211 8.50 34.54 17.10
CA PRO A 211 7.11 35.00 17.13
C PRO A 211 6.88 35.91 15.90
N PRO A 212 5.71 35.83 15.23
CA PRO A 212 5.40 36.73 14.15
C PRO A 212 5.43 38.16 14.69
N THR A 213 6.47 38.91 14.33
CA THR A 213 6.52 40.35 14.50
C THR A 213 5.45 40.93 13.58
N GLU A 214 4.39 41.47 14.19
CA GLU A 214 3.43 42.37 13.52
C GLU A 214 4.12 43.54 12.83
#